data_AF-A0A8B6EAM1-F1
#
_entry.id   AF-A0A8B6EAM1-F1
#
_cell.length_a   1.000
_cell.length_b   1.000
_cell.length_c   1.000
_cell.angle_alpha   90.00
_cell.angle_beta   90.00
_cell.angle_gamma   90.00
#
_symmetry.space_group_name_H-M   'P 1'
#
loop_
_entity.id
_entity.type
_entity.pdbx_description
1 polymer ?
#
loop_
_entity_poly.entity_id
_entity_poly.type
_entity_poly.pdbx_seq_one_letter_code
_entity_poly.pdbx_strand_id
1 'polypeptide(L)'
;MSSDFELTPLIDEDDELSDWNVLVAFNELRHWEKIEGSKKVTQTWRMKERMKTVSVALVLCLNVGVDPPDIVKTSPCARLECWI
;
A
#
# COMPACT_ATOMS: atom_id res chain seq x y z
N MET A 1 18.23 62.83 -43.82
CA MET A 1 18.70 62.01 -42.69
C MET A 1 17.68 60.92 -42.52
N SER A 2 17.78 59.92 -43.37
CA SER A 2 18.47 58.64 -43.07
C SER A 2 17.47 57.70 -42.43
N SER A 3 16.80 56.94 -43.28
CA SER A 3 16.24 55.66 -42.91
C SER A 3 16.72 54.67 -43.96
N ASP A 4 17.99 54.30 -43.85
CA ASP A 4 18.51 53.10 -44.47
C ASP A 4 17.71 51.94 -43.90
N PHE A 5 16.74 51.45 -44.67
CA PHE A 5 16.03 50.22 -44.38
C PHE A 5 16.91 49.07 -44.86
N GLU A 6 17.95 48.77 -44.09
CA GLU A 6 18.74 47.55 -44.27
C GLU A 6 17.84 46.36 -43.92
N LEU A 7 17.32 45.71 -44.96
CA LEU A 7 16.86 44.33 -44.90
C LEU A 7 18.09 43.45 -44.66
N THR A 8 18.46 43.26 -43.40
CA THR A 8 19.24 42.08 -43.02
C THR A 8 18.30 40.88 -43.18
N PRO A 9 18.68 39.82 -43.92
CA PRO A 9 17.97 38.57 -43.84
C PRO A 9 18.25 38.03 -42.44
N LEU A 10 17.31 38.20 -41.51
CA LEU A 10 17.24 37.38 -40.30
C LEU A 10 16.73 36.00 -40.72
N ILE A 11 17.54 35.29 -41.49
CA ILE A 11 17.48 33.83 -41.51
C ILE A 11 18.50 33.46 -40.45
N ASP A 12 18.05 33.46 -39.20
CA ASP A 12 18.84 32.91 -38.10
C ASP A 12 19.13 31.45 -38.47
N GLU A 13 20.42 31.08 -38.53
CA GLU A 13 20.91 29.73 -38.89
C GLU A 13 20.53 28.65 -37.85
N ASP A 14 19.60 28.94 -36.93
CA ASP A 14 19.16 28.09 -35.82
C ASP A 14 17.73 27.53 -35.99
N ASP A 15 17.12 27.63 -37.18
CA ASP A 15 15.80 27.01 -37.46
C ASP A 15 15.91 25.51 -37.83
N GLU A 16 17.09 24.90 -37.61
CA GLU A 16 17.19 23.45 -37.46
C GLU A 16 16.62 23.07 -36.10
N LEU A 17 15.30 22.86 -36.06
CA LEU A 17 14.66 22.07 -35.01
C LEU A 17 15.51 20.81 -34.80
N SER A 18 16.31 20.79 -33.72
CA SER A 18 17.19 19.65 -33.47
C SER A 18 16.38 18.36 -33.53
N ASP A 19 16.92 17.29 -34.12
CA ASP A 19 16.19 16.02 -34.27
C ASP A 19 15.62 15.50 -32.94
N TRP A 20 16.24 15.88 -31.82
CA TRP A 20 15.79 15.61 -30.45
C TRP A 20 14.49 16.31 -30.05
N ASN A 21 14.17 17.45 -30.67
CA ASN A 21 12.98 18.25 -30.42
C ASN A 21 11.79 17.86 -31.32
N VAL A 22 11.97 16.88 -32.21
CA VAL A 22 10.90 16.38 -33.06
C VAL A 22 10.03 15.39 -32.27
N LEU A 23 8.74 15.68 -32.16
CA LEU A 23 7.78 14.80 -31.52
C LEU A 23 7.64 13.49 -32.30
N VAL A 24 7.96 12.37 -31.68
CA VAL A 24 7.82 11.05 -32.30
C VAL A 24 6.38 10.56 -32.15
N ALA A 25 5.64 10.57 -33.26
CA ALA A 25 4.31 9.99 -33.33
C ALA A 25 4.36 8.46 -33.18
N PHE A 26 3.30 7.88 -32.60
CA PHE A 26 3.15 6.44 -32.42
C PHE A 26 4.26 5.78 -31.57
N ASN A 27 4.86 6.50 -30.61
CA ASN A 27 5.92 5.94 -29.76
C ASN A 27 5.45 5.24 -28.47
N GLU A 28 4.14 5.20 -28.22
CA GLU A 28 3.59 4.55 -27.03
C GLU A 28 3.68 3.02 -27.11
N LEU A 29 3.76 2.33 -25.96
CA LEU A 29 3.88 0.87 -25.87
C LEU A 29 2.86 0.11 -26.74
N ARG A 30 1.63 0.64 -26.85
CA ARG A 30 0.57 0.07 -27.70
C ARG A 30 0.90 -0.02 -29.20
N HIS A 31 1.89 0.72 -29.68
CA HIS A 31 2.28 0.73 -31.10
C HIS A 31 3.52 -0.13 -31.38
N TRP A 32 4.33 -0.43 -30.35
CA TRP A 32 5.56 -1.23 -30.48
C TRP A 32 5.39 -2.65 -29.95
N GLU A 33 4.60 -2.82 -28.90
CA GLU A 33 4.31 -4.12 -28.31
C GLU A 33 3.14 -4.78 -29.04
N LYS A 34 3.22 -6.10 -29.17
CA LYS A 34 2.09 -6.89 -29.65
C LYS A 34 0.97 -6.79 -28.62
N ILE A 35 -0.20 -6.31 -29.06
CA ILE A 35 -1.38 -6.22 -28.19
C ILE A 35 -1.87 -7.64 -27.89
N GLU A 36 -1.51 -8.14 -26.71
CA GLU A 36 -1.96 -9.43 -26.20
C GLU A 36 -2.58 -9.29 -24.81
N GLY A 37 -3.55 -10.16 -24.51
CA GLY A 37 -4.16 -10.20 -23.20
C GLY A 37 -3.19 -10.74 -22.15
N SER A 38 -3.14 -10.12 -20.98
CA SER A 38 -2.31 -10.61 -19.88
C SER A 38 -2.68 -12.05 -19.50
N LYS A 39 -1.66 -12.87 -19.24
CA LYS A 39 -1.84 -14.27 -18.82
C LYS A 39 -2.54 -14.29 -17.46
N LYS A 40 -3.65 -15.03 -17.37
CA LYS A 40 -4.38 -15.20 -16.11
C LYS A 40 -3.56 -16.05 -15.14
N VAL A 41 -2.94 -15.41 -14.16
CA VAL A 41 -2.32 -16.11 -13.02
C VAL A 41 -3.40 -16.46 -12.01
N THR A 42 -3.51 -17.74 -11.66
CA THR A 42 -4.42 -18.22 -10.62
C THR A 42 -4.04 -17.63 -9.26
N GLN A 43 -4.98 -16.95 -8.62
CA GLN A 43 -4.75 -16.24 -7.37
C GLN A 43 -5.05 -17.14 -6.16
N THR A 44 -4.10 -17.28 -5.22
CA THR A 44 -4.19 -18.17 -4.04
C THR A 44 -4.45 -17.43 -2.72
N TRP A 45 -4.85 -16.16 -2.75
CA TRP A 45 -5.05 -15.33 -1.55
C TRP A 45 -6.23 -15.76 -0.67
N ARG A 46 -7.15 -16.58 -1.19
CA ARG A 46 -8.28 -17.09 -0.40
C ARG A 46 -7.83 -18.33 0.39
N MET A 47 -7.95 -18.25 1.71
CA MET A 47 -7.82 -19.43 2.57
C MET A 47 -8.84 -20.48 2.15
N LYS A 48 -8.33 -21.68 1.83
CA LYS A 48 -9.13 -22.83 1.39
C LYS A 48 -9.97 -23.43 2.52
N GLU A 49 -9.45 -23.38 3.74
CA GLU A 49 -10.07 -23.95 4.92
C GLU A 49 -10.27 -22.87 6.00
N ARG A 50 -11.42 -22.90 6.67
CA ARG A 50 -11.75 -22.01 7.78
C ARG A 50 -11.88 -22.82 9.04
N MET A 51 -10.86 -22.77 9.89
CA MET A 51 -10.88 -23.41 11.20
C MET A 51 -11.91 -22.73 12.10
N LYS A 52 -12.64 -23.52 12.88
CA LYS A 52 -13.57 -23.06 13.92
C LYS A 52 -13.30 -23.84 15.20
N THR A 53 -13.23 -23.13 16.33
CA THR A 53 -13.14 -23.76 17.65
C THR A 53 -14.52 -24.23 18.08
N VAL A 54 -14.73 -25.55 18.10
CA VAL A 54 -16.04 -26.16 18.41
C VAL A 54 -16.30 -26.24 19.92
N SER A 55 -15.25 -26.44 20.72
CA SER A 55 -15.35 -26.63 22.17
C SER A 55 -14.21 -25.95 22.90
N VAL A 56 -14.51 -25.35 24.06
CA VAL A 56 -13.55 -24.77 24.98
C VAL A 56 -13.86 -25.26 26.39
N ALA A 57 -12.83 -25.59 27.17
CA ALA A 57 -12.95 -25.89 28.59
C ALA A 57 -12.08 -24.90 29.37
N LEU A 58 -12.70 -24.14 30.28
CA LEU A 58 -12.00 -23.28 31.23
C LEU A 58 -12.14 -23.90 32.61
N VAL A 59 -11.02 -24.21 33.26
CA VAL A 59 -10.98 -24.75 34.62
C VAL A 59 -10.46 -23.66 35.54
N LEU A 60 -11.28 -23.27 36.51
CA LEU A 60 -10.95 -22.28 37.53
C LEU A 60 -10.91 -22.99 38.88
N CYS A 61 -9.78 -22.88 39.59
CA CYS A 61 -9.60 -23.45 40.92
C CYS A 61 -9.70 -22.34 41.97
N LEU A 62 -10.89 -21.77 42.13
CA LEU A 62 -11.14 -20.66 43.06
C LEU A 62 -11.96 -21.18 44.25
N ASN A 63 -11.46 -20.97 45.47
CA ASN A 63 -12.21 -21.25 46.70
C ASN A 63 -12.78 -19.92 47.24
N VAL A 64 -14.00 -19.58 46.81
CA VAL A 64 -14.58 -18.25 47.04
C VAL A 64 -14.68 -17.94 48.53
N GLY A 65 -14.10 -16.81 48.95
CA GLY A 65 -14.15 -16.33 50.33
C GLY A 65 -13.21 -17.07 51.30
N VAL A 66 -12.46 -18.06 50.82
CA VAL A 66 -11.43 -18.74 51.59
C VAL A 66 -10.08 -18.43 50.99
N ASP A 67 -9.29 -17.71 51.78
CA ASP A 67 -7.96 -17.35 51.35
C ASP A 67 -7.00 -18.52 51.59
N PRO A 68 -6.15 -18.85 50.61
CA PRO A 68 -5.12 -19.85 50.83
C PRO A 68 -4.22 -19.36 51.97
N PRO A 69 -3.80 -20.27 52.86
CA PRO A 69 -3.12 -19.92 54.10
C PRO A 69 -1.74 -19.25 53.91
N ASP A 70 -1.25 -19.18 52.66
CA ASP A 70 0.10 -18.72 52.31
C ASP A 70 0.17 -17.25 51.87
N ILE A 71 -0.94 -16.52 51.82
CA ILE A 71 -0.99 -15.14 51.31
C ILE A 71 -1.43 -14.16 52.39
N VAL A 72 -0.55 -13.21 52.75
CA VAL A 72 -0.90 -12.04 53.57
C VAL A 72 -1.48 -10.96 52.65
N LYS A 73 -2.73 -10.56 52.88
CA LYS A 73 -3.45 -9.59 52.05
C LYS A 73 -3.24 -8.15 52.53
N THR A 74 -3.12 -7.23 51.57
CA THR A 74 -3.22 -5.78 51.83
C THR A 74 -4.67 -5.38 52.11
N SER A 75 -4.89 -4.33 52.93
CA SER A 75 -6.20 -3.73 53.15
C SER A 75 -6.29 -2.39 52.41
N PRO A 76 -7.13 -2.24 51.37
CA PRO A 76 -8.09 -3.20 50.82
C PRO A 76 -7.47 -4.25 49.88
N CYS A 77 -8.11 -5.43 49.80
CA CYS A 77 -7.75 -6.50 48.87
C CYS A 77 -8.49 -6.32 47.54
N ALA A 78 -7.80 -6.47 46.40
CA ALA A 78 -8.46 -6.58 45.10
C ALA A 78 -9.24 -7.92 45.05
N ARG A 79 -10.55 -7.85 44.74
CA ARG A 79 -11.47 -9.00 44.79
C ARG A 79 -12.28 -9.21 43.50
N LEU A 80 -12.00 -8.41 42.47
CA LEU A 80 -12.76 -8.44 41.22
C LEU A 80 -12.33 -9.64 40.38
N GLU A 81 -13.25 -10.57 40.15
CA GLU A 81 -13.03 -11.79 39.36
C GLU A 81 -14.00 -11.76 38.17
N CYS A 82 -13.46 -11.81 36.94
CA CYS A 82 -14.28 -11.72 35.72
C CYS A 82 -15.21 -10.48 35.67
N TRP A 83 -14.78 -9.36 36.25
CA TRP A 83 -15.55 -8.12 36.38
C TRP A 83 -16.74 -8.16 37.34
N ILE A 84 -16.76 -9.15 38.24
CA ILE A 84 -17.75 -9.33 39.31
C ILE A 84 -17.06 -9.21 40.67
#